data_AF-A0A845WZX9-F1
#
_entry.id   AF-A0A845WZX9-F1
#
_cell.length_a   1.000
_cell.length_b   1.000
_cell.length_c   1.000
_cell.angle_alpha   90.00
_cell.angle_beta   90.00
_cell.angle_gamma   90.00
#
_symmetry.space_group_name_H-M   'P 1'
#
loop_
_entity.id
_entity.type
_entity.pdbx_description
1 polymer ?
#
loop_
_entity_poly.entity_id
_entity_poly.type
_entity_poly.pdbx_seq_one_letter_code
_entity_poly.pdbx_strand_id
1 'polypeptide(L)'
;MNIPALPQNSKLCVSRTSEVLTVSWKNPSYNRTRLRLLLFALFWLFGWTLLGWTIVHEEWRRFLESGNFEYFDLFWSGMWILAIFWIISNIILLTLGTGTAILSLHNNELRYYPGRPSLVNLLGKKDNHGQLFQDPGILFKDRIYIASKNKIRNLKWIPDGNKKLSIDIKDKRVEIGQFLKLHEKQWLYQTLKFWLSQKSLVKRNTSHKPLNENSLRLPSNSSLKIYKQTSGNIRVVWKEPEDSLLHRIFSILWFGFWLGGWTWGEYELTKYLLQSTPQLLNFENWSEFSAPVVQIPIYLFVVCFQVLFLVFWTTGGVLAFIGLIRLLLGTSRSWILLGNHEIQYKIGREPCLSLPDKSNQSELSEHNKNHLGIVSKYFSRRQWLEPLLGKPLMRISKDSLCSLKLENSKGKLRLILLVDNQRIPIATHLSEVEKEWLYQFMYRKLRLNQ
;
A
#
# COMPACT_ATOMS: atom_id res chain seq x y z
N MET A 1 -38.07 -16.72 -4.91
CA MET A 1 -37.39 -15.41 -4.69
C MET A 1 -37.72 -14.50 -5.87
N ASN A 2 -38.33 -13.34 -5.64
CA ASN A 2 -38.49 -12.31 -6.67
C ASN A 2 -37.22 -11.47 -6.67
N ILE A 3 -36.35 -11.71 -7.65
CA ILE A 3 -35.08 -10.99 -7.79
C ILE A 3 -35.36 -9.76 -8.66
N PRO A 4 -34.81 -8.58 -8.32
CA PRO A 4 -34.93 -7.41 -9.19
C PRO A 4 -34.43 -7.71 -10.61
N ALA A 5 -35.05 -7.11 -11.62
CA ALA A 5 -34.63 -7.26 -13.01
C ALA A 5 -33.16 -6.84 -13.19
N LEU A 6 -32.42 -7.57 -14.03
CA LEU A 6 -31.02 -7.27 -14.31
C LEU A 6 -30.90 -5.91 -15.02
N PRO A 7 -29.91 -5.06 -14.67
CA PRO A 7 -29.69 -3.82 -15.41
C PRO A 7 -29.39 -4.09 -16.89
N GLN A 8 -29.88 -3.23 -17.79
CA GLN A 8 -29.53 -3.28 -19.20
C GLN A 8 -28.01 -3.15 -19.39
N ASN A 9 -27.43 -3.91 -20.33
CA ASN A 9 -25.99 -3.94 -20.62
C ASN A 9 -25.10 -4.37 -19.43
N SER A 10 -25.66 -5.17 -18.53
CA SER A 10 -24.94 -5.79 -17.42
C SER A 10 -24.00 -6.90 -17.91
N LYS A 11 -22.82 -7.00 -17.29
CA LYS A 11 -21.86 -8.10 -17.47
C LYS A 11 -22.12 -9.27 -16.51
N LEU A 12 -23.15 -9.16 -15.67
CA LEU A 12 -23.56 -10.21 -14.76
C LEU A 12 -24.29 -11.31 -15.53
N CYS A 13 -23.84 -12.55 -15.37
CA CYS A 13 -24.60 -13.73 -15.77
C CYS A 13 -25.31 -14.27 -14.53
N VAL A 14 -26.64 -14.41 -14.61
CA VAL A 14 -27.45 -14.93 -13.51
C VAL A 14 -28.07 -16.24 -13.96
N SER A 15 -27.76 -17.32 -13.24
CA SER A 15 -28.41 -18.60 -13.40
C SER A 15 -29.16 -18.96 -12.12
N ARG A 16 -30.35 -19.55 -12.28
CA ARG A 16 -31.21 -19.90 -11.17
C ARG A 16 -31.64 -21.34 -11.29
N THR A 17 -31.39 -22.11 -10.24
CA THR A 17 -32.01 -23.40 -10.00
C THR A 17 -33.07 -23.26 -8.90
N SER A 18 -33.80 -24.33 -8.61
CA SER A 18 -34.81 -24.36 -7.53
C SER A 18 -34.25 -23.93 -6.17
N GLU A 19 -32.97 -24.21 -5.91
CA GLU A 19 -32.34 -24.03 -4.59
C GLU A 19 -31.22 -22.98 -4.57
N VAL A 20 -30.67 -22.62 -5.72
CA VAL A 20 -29.45 -21.80 -5.81
C VAL A 20 -29.63 -20.67 -6.82
N LEU A 21 -29.34 -19.45 -6.37
CA LEU A 21 -29.12 -18.32 -7.25
C LEU A 21 -27.61 -18.14 -7.45
N THR A 22 -27.13 -18.35 -8.66
CA THR A 22 -25.71 -18.12 -9.00
C THR A 22 -25.59 -16.86 -9.84
N VAL A 23 -24.74 -15.95 -9.37
CA VAL A 23 -24.39 -14.71 -10.05
C VAL A 23 -22.91 -14.79 -10.38
N SER A 24 -22.55 -14.71 -11.65
CA SER A 24 -21.15 -14.71 -12.09
C SER A 24 -20.81 -13.50 -12.94
N TRP A 25 -19.55 -13.08 -12.91
CA TRP A 25 -19.04 -12.01 -13.77
C TRP A 25 -17.57 -12.23 -14.09
N LYS A 26 -17.17 -11.81 -15.29
CA LYS A 26 -15.77 -11.90 -15.73
C LYS A 26 -14.99 -10.72 -15.16
N ASN A 27 -13.90 -11.00 -14.45
CA ASN A 27 -12.96 -9.97 -14.02
C ASN A 27 -12.35 -9.28 -15.26
N PRO A 28 -12.12 -7.95 -15.24
CA PRO A 28 -11.59 -7.23 -16.38
C PRO A 28 -10.17 -7.67 -16.67
N SER A 29 -9.94 -8.09 -17.91
CA SER A 29 -8.61 -8.38 -18.43
C SER A 29 -7.99 -7.08 -18.96
N TYR A 30 -7.03 -6.52 -18.23
CA TYR A 30 -6.29 -5.32 -18.65
C TYR A 30 -5.27 -5.67 -19.74
N ASN A 31 -5.73 -6.10 -20.92
CA ASN A 31 -4.86 -6.67 -21.96
C ASN A 31 -3.72 -5.74 -22.38
N ARG A 32 -3.97 -4.41 -22.50
CA ARG A 32 -2.93 -3.45 -22.89
C ARG A 32 -1.88 -3.25 -21.80
N THR A 33 -2.28 -3.00 -20.55
CA THR A 33 -1.32 -2.81 -19.44
C THR A 33 -0.57 -4.09 -19.15
N ARG A 34 -1.26 -5.24 -19.21
CA ARG A 34 -0.69 -6.58 -19.10
C ARG A 34 0.35 -6.82 -20.20
N LEU A 35 0.06 -6.48 -21.44
CA LEU A 35 1.01 -6.59 -22.55
C LEU A 35 2.22 -5.68 -22.31
N ARG A 36 2.02 -4.43 -21.88
CA ARG A 36 3.14 -3.52 -21.57
C ARG A 36 4.04 -4.05 -20.44
N LEU A 37 3.44 -4.57 -19.36
CA LEU A 37 4.19 -5.16 -18.25
C LEU A 37 4.89 -6.45 -18.67
N LEU A 38 4.27 -7.26 -19.52
CA LEU A 38 4.87 -8.47 -20.05
C LEU A 38 6.03 -8.15 -21.01
N LEU A 39 5.86 -7.18 -21.91
CA LEU A 39 6.93 -6.69 -22.79
C LEU A 39 8.07 -6.09 -21.97
N PHE A 40 7.77 -5.31 -20.92
CA PHE A 40 8.78 -4.78 -20.02
C PHE A 40 9.51 -5.90 -19.26
N ALA A 41 8.79 -6.88 -18.74
CA ALA A 41 9.39 -8.02 -18.03
C ALA A 41 10.24 -8.89 -18.97
N LEU A 42 9.81 -9.10 -20.21
CA LEU A 42 10.59 -9.81 -21.23
C LEU A 42 11.81 -9.02 -21.66
N PHE A 43 11.66 -7.71 -21.90
CA PHE A 43 12.77 -6.80 -22.20
C PHE A 43 13.82 -6.84 -21.10
N TRP A 44 13.37 -6.74 -19.85
CA TRP A 44 14.23 -6.80 -18.68
C TRP A 44 14.89 -8.17 -18.58
N LEU A 45 14.13 -9.26 -18.67
CA LEU A 45 14.67 -10.62 -18.64
C LEU A 45 15.70 -10.85 -19.76
N PHE A 46 15.44 -10.36 -20.97
CA PHE A 46 16.35 -10.49 -22.11
C PHE A 46 17.65 -9.71 -21.91
N GLY A 47 17.57 -8.45 -21.47
CA GLY A 47 18.75 -7.66 -21.11
C GLY A 47 19.54 -8.33 -19.98
N TRP A 48 18.86 -8.89 -18.98
CA TRP A 48 19.47 -9.59 -17.85
C TRP A 48 20.09 -10.92 -18.24
N THR A 49 19.45 -11.71 -19.11
CA THR A 49 20.03 -12.97 -19.58
C THR A 49 21.19 -12.75 -20.52
N LEU A 50 21.12 -11.77 -21.42
CA LEU A 50 22.24 -11.52 -22.35
C LEU A 50 23.44 -10.92 -21.63
N LEU A 51 23.26 -9.80 -20.93
CA LEU A 51 24.37 -9.11 -20.28
C LEU A 51 24.85 -9.84 -19.02
N GLY A 52 23.91 -10.36 -18.22
CA GLY A 52 24.24 -11.10 -17.01
C GLY A 52 24.96 -12.41 -17.33
N TRP A 53 24.51 -13.17 -18.34
CA TRP A 53 25.21 -14.39 -18.75
C TRP A 53 26.60 -14.10 -19.30
N THR A 54 26.80 -13.04 -20.09
CA THR A 54 28.14 -12.71 -20.59
C THR A 54 29.11 -12.38 -19.47
N ILE A 55 28.66 -11.66 -18.42
CA ILE A 55 29.50 -11.31 -17.28
C ILE A 55 29.79 -12.55 -16.43
N VAL A 56 28.76 -13.33 -16.10
CA VAL A 56 28.91 -14.56 -15.29
C VAL A 56 29.78 -15.58 -16.02
N HIS A 57 29.63 -15.74 -17.33
CA HIS A 57 30.43 -16.67 -18.12
C HIS A 57 31.90 -16.25 -18.17
N GLU A 58 32.18 -14.96 -18.34
CA GLU A 58 33.55 -14.44 -18.35
C GLU A 58 34.22 -14.60 -16.99
N GLU A 59 33.51 -14.32 -15.91
CA GLU A 59 34.05 -14.47 -14.56
C GLU A 59 34.22 -15.95 -14.17
N TRP A 60 33.29 -16.81 -14.59
CA TRP A 60 33.43 -18.26 -14.47
C TRP A 60 34.64 -18.80 -15.23
N ARG A 61 34.91 -18.26 -16.43
CA ARG A 61 36.09 -18.61 -17.20
C ARG A 61 37.38 -18.19 -16.48
N ARG A 62 37.44 -16.96 -15.98
CA ARG A 62 38.59 -16.47 -15.18
C ARG A 62 38.80 -17.29 -13.92
N PHE A 63 37.72 -17.74 -13.28
CA PHE A 63 37.80 -18.66 -12.15
C PHE A 63 38.45 -19.99 -12.54
N LEU A 64 38.00 -20.62 -13.64
CA LEU A 64 38.59 -21.87 -14.12
C LEU A 64 40.08 -21.74 -14.44
N GLU A 65 40.51 -20.56 -14.90
CA GLU A 65 41.90 -20.28 -15.25
C GLU A 65 42.77 -19.93 -14.03
N SER A 66 42.25 -19.20 -13.04
CA SER A 66 43.03 -18.65 -11.92
C SER A 66 42.87 -19.40 -10.59
N GLY A 67 41.83 -20.20 -10.42
CA GLY A 67 41.50 -20.93 -9.18
C GLY A 67 41.05 -20.05 -8.01
N ASN A 68 41.12 -18.72 -8.14
CA ASN A 68 40.67 -17.78 -7.12
C ASN A 68 39.20 -17.44 -7.38
N PHE A 69 38.34 -17.82 -6.44
CA PHE A 69 36.93 -17.56 -6.52
C PHE A 69 36.52 -16.48 -5.53
N GLU A 70 36.07 -15.34 -6.04
CA GLU A 70 35.45 -14.35 -5.19
C GLU A 70 34.04 -14.84 -4.84
N TYR A 71 33.84 -15.29 -3.59
CA TYR A 71 32.56 -15.76 -3.06
C TYR A 71 31.39 -14.80 -3.33
N PHE A 72 31.70 -13.52 -3.52
CA PHE A 72 30.75 -12.49 -3.91
C PHE A 72 30.08 -12.79 -5.25
N ASP A 73 30.82 -13.23 -6.28
CA ASP A 73 30.28 -13.46 -7.62
C ASP A 73 29.37 -14.68 -7.70
N LEU A 74 29.68 -15.75 -6.95
CA LEU A 74 28.78 -16.90 -6.82
C LEU A 74 27.50 -16.54 -6.11
N PHE A 75 27.61 -15.83 -4.98
CA PHE A 75 26.46 -15.38 -4.22
C PHE A 75 25.59 -14.46 -5.08
N TRP A 76 26.21 -13.51 -5.77
CA TRP A 76 25.55 -12.60 -6.69
C TRP A 76 24.83 -13.41 -7.77
N SER A 77 25.53 -14.31 -8.48
CA SER A 77 24.97 -15.21 -9.50
C SER A 77 23.79 -16.05 -8.98
N GLY A 78 23.85 -16.53 -7.74
CA GLY A 78 22.73 -17.21 -7.08
C GLY A 78 21.51 -16.31 -6.92
N MET A 79 21.72 -15.05 -6.51
CA MET A 79 20.66 -14.04 -6.46
C MET A 79 20.08 -13.73 -7.85
N TRP A 80 20.90 -13.79 -8.91
CA TRP A 80 20.43 -13.64 -10.31
C TRP A 80 19.47 -14.76 -10.71
N ILE A 81 19.76 -16.01 -10.36
CA ILE A 81 18.88 -17.15 -10.65
C ILE A 81 17.53 -16.98 -9.95
N LEU A 82 17.54 -16.55 -8.68
CA LEU A 82 16.30 -16.28 -7.93
C LEU A 82 15.49 -15.13 -8.56
N ALA A 83 16.16 -14.07 -9.04
CA ALA A 83 15.50 -12.97 -9.74
C ALA A 83 14.86 -13.42 -11.07
N ILE A 84 15.56 -14.25 -11.86
CA ILE A 84 15.02 -14.82 -13.10
C ILE A 84 13.79 -15.68 -12.80
N PHE A 85 13.88 -16.58 -11.81
CA PHE A 85 12.73 -17.40 -11.40
C PHE A 85 11.54 -16.54 -10.96
N TRP A 86 11.81 -15.46 -10.21
CA TRP A 86 10.79 -14.51 -9.82
C TRP A 86 10.15 -13.80 -11.03
N ILE A 87 10.94 -13.34 -12.01
CA ILE A 87 10.42 -12.70 -13.23
C ILE A 87 9.59 -13.70 -14.05
N ILE A 88 10.09 -14.92 -14.26
CA ILE A 88 9.35 -15.98 -14.97
C ILE A 88 8.02 -16.28 -14.27
N SER A 89 8.02 -16.40 -12.94
CA SER A 89 6.80 -16.57 -12.15
C SER A 89 5.82 -15.42 -12.37
N ASN A 90 6.29 -14.17 -12.39
CA ASN A 90 5.46 -13.00 -12.70
C ASN A 90 4.94 -13.03 -14.15
N ILE A 91 5.74 -13.47 -15.12
CA ILE A 91 5.29 -13.64 -16.52
C ILE A 91 4.20 -14.70 -16.59
N ILE A 92 4.37 -15.86 -15.93
CA ILE A 92 3.36 -16.91 -15.86
C ILE A 92 2.08 -16.39 -15.21
N LEU A 93 2.18 -15.66 -14.10
CA LEU A 93 1.03 -15.02 -13.46
C LEU A 93 0.38 -13.95 -14.34
N LEU A 94 1.19 -13.26 -15.15
CA LEU A 94 0.72 -12.36 -16.17
C LEU A 94 0.19 -13.09 -17.40
N THR A 95 0.39 -14.39 -17.63
CA THR A 95 -0.21 -15.14 -18.77
C THR A 95 -1.43 -15.95 -18.36
N LEU A 96 -1.53 -16.32 -17.08
CA LEU A 96 -2.76 -16.87 -16.49
C LEU A 96 -3.90 -15.84 -16.59
N GLY A 97 -4.95 -16.19 -17.32
CA GLY A 97 -6.11 -15.33 -17.53
C GLY A 97 -6.82 -14.95 -16.22
N THR A 98 -7.64 -13.90 -16.28
CA THR A 98 -8.49 -13.54 -15.15
C THR A 98 -9.61 -14.54 -14.98
N GLY A 99 -9.80 -15.06 -13.77
CA GLY A 99 -10.90 -15.97 -13.44
C GLY A 99 -12.26 -15.26 -13.44
N THR A 100 -13.33 -16.04 -13.59
CA THR A 100 -14.70 -15.60 -13.35
C THR A 100 -14.96 -15.58 -11.85
N ALA A 101 -15.53 -14.47 -11.35
CA ALA A 101 -16.06 -14.44 -10.00
C ALA A 101 -17.44 -15.07 -10.00
N ILE A 102 -17.74 -15.86 -8.97
CA ILE A 102 -19.00 -16.61 -8.83
C ILE A 102 -19.51 -16.40 -7.41
N LEU A 103 -20.76 -15.98 -7.30
CA LEU A 103 -21.50 -15.85 -6.05
C LEU A 103 -22.72 -16.76 -6.11
N SER A 104 -22.72 -17.81 -5.30
CA SER A 104 -23.84 -18.74 -5.18
C SER A 104 -24.56 -18.50 -3.86
N LEU A 105 -25.83 -18.14 -3.95
CA LEU A 105 -26.73 -17.92 -2.82
C LEU A 105 -27.65 -19.13 -2.71
N HIS A 106 -27.38 -19.97 -1.72
CA HIS A 106 -28.25 -21.08 -1.35
C HIS A 106 -29.25 -20.61 -0.27
N ASN A 107 -30.22 -21.45 0.10
CA ASN A 107 -31.21 -21.09 1.12
C ASN A 107 -30.59 -20.66 2.47
N ASN A 108 -29.51 -21.32 2.90
CA ASN A 108 -28.88 -21.10 4.21
C ASN A 108 -27.42 -20.66 4.17
N GLU A 109 -26.80 -20.63 2.99
CA GLU A 109 -25.37 -20.34 2.84
C GLU A 109 -25.07 -19.45 1.62
N LEU A 110 -24.01 -18.67 1.75
CA LEU A 110 -23.42 -17.88 0.70
C LEU A 110 -22.06 -18.48 0.39
N ARG A 111 -21.83 -18.84 -0.87
CA ARG A 111 -20.54 -19.24 -1.40
C ARG A 111 -20.05 -18.15 -2.35
N TYR A 112 -18.93 -17.53 -2.04
CA TYR A 112 -18.32 -16.52 -2.89
C TYR A 112 -16.92 -16.95 -3.33
N TYR A 113 -16.77 -17.10 -4.63
CA TYR A 113 -15.49 -17.27 -5.31
C TYR A 113 -15.15 -15.94 -6.00
N PRO A 114 -14.11 -15.20 -5.54
CA PRO A 114 -13.75 -13.91 -6.12
C PRO A 114 -13.14 -14.02 -7.52
N GLY A 115 -12.83 -15.24 -7.98
CA GLY A 115 -12.01 -15.47 -9.17
C GLY A 115 -10.54 -15.09 -8.94
N ARG A 116 -9.68 -15.50 -9.87
CA ARG A 116 -8.29 -15.04 -9.88
C ARG A 116 -8.24 -13.57 -10.35
N PRO A 117 -7.78 -12.62 -9.52
CA PRO A 117 -7.56 -11.26 -9.95
C PRO A 117 -6.38 -11.22 -10.93
N SER A 118 -6.39 -10.30 -11.91
CA SER A 118 -5.18 -10.08 -12.71
C SER A 118 -4.04 -9.57 -11.82
N LEU A 119 -2.80 -9.93 -12.14
CA LEU A 119 -1.62 -9.38 -11.47
C LEU A 119 -1.58 -7.85 -11.58
N VAL A 120 -2.06 -7.28 -12.69
CA VAL A 120 -2.24 -5.83 -12.86
C VAL A 120 -3.23 -5.25 -11.85
N ASN A 121 -4.31 -5.96 -11.52
CA ASN A 121 -5.26 -5.51 -10.49
C ASN A 121 -4.65 -5.59 -9.09
N LEU A 122 -3.76 -6.56 -8.84
CA LEU A 122 -3.05 -6.70 -7.58
C LEU A 122 -1.99 -5.60 -7.43
N LEU A 123 -1.20 -5.33 -8.48
CA LEU A 123 -0.24 -4.23 -8.55
C LEU A 123 -0.91 -2.85 -8.67
N GLY A 124 -2.13 -2.77 -9.18
CA GLY A 124 -2.91 -1.54 -9.24
C GLY A 124 -3.62 -1.23 -7.93
N LYS A 125 -3.79 -2.22 -7.04
CA LYS A 125 -4.40 -2.06 -5.73
C LYS A 125 -3.40 -1.38 -4.81
N LYS A 126 -3.40 -0.05 -4.87
CA LYS A 126 -2.65 0.89 -4.03
C LYS A 126 -2.75 0.63 -2.52
N ASP A 127 -3.68 -0.22 -2.09
CA ASP A 127 -4.03 -0.53 -0.70
C ASP A 127 -3.41 -1.86 -0.18
N ASN A 128 -2.96 -2.78 -1.06
CA ASN A 128 -2.64 -4.17 -0.66
C ASN A 128 -1.22 -4.65 -1.03
N HIS A 129 -0.33 -3.77 -1.47
CA HIS A 129 1.02 -4.17 -1.90
C HIS A 129 1.82 -4.94 -0.83
N GLY A 130 1.63 -4.64 0.46
CA GLY A 130 2.30 -5.37 1.54
C GLY A 130 1.82 -6.81 1.74
N GLN A 131 0.54 -7.11 1.46
CA GLN A 131 0.00 -8.46 1.67
C GLN A 131 0.45 -9.46 0.59
N LEU A 132 0.79 -8.99 -0.61
CA LEU A 132 1.24 -9.90 -1.68
C LEU A 132 2.60 -10.53 -1.37
N PHE A 133 3.49 -9.75 -0.76
CA PHE A 133 4.80 -10.23 -0.30
C PHE A 133 4.69 -11.09 0.97
N GLN A 134 3.70 -10.82 1.82
CA GLN A 134 3.49 -11.55 3.07
C GLN A 134 2.74 -12.88 2.91
N ASP A 135 1.91 -13.04 1.88
CA ASP A 135 1.14 -14.26 1.61
C ASP A 135 1.08 -14.53 0.09
N PRO A 136 2.16 -15.03 -0.53
CA PRO A 136 2.18 -15.39 -1.95
C PRO A 136 1.15 -16.48 -2.30
N GLY A 137 0.65 -17.21 -1.29
CA GLY A 137 -0.46 -18.14 -1.43
C GLY A 137 -1.77 -17.48 -1.88
N ILE A 138 -1.91 -16.15 -1.78
CA ILE A 138 -3.06 -15.40 -2.32
C ILE A 138 -3.17 -15.55 -3.86
N LEU A 139 -2.04 -15.70 -4.56
CA LEU A 139 -2.00 -15.81 -6.03
C LEU A 139 -2.42 -17.19 -6.53
N PHE A 140 -2.14 -18.23 -5.76
CA PHE A 140 -2.30 -19.62 -6.19
C PHE A 140 -3.47 -20.34 -5.51
N LYS A 141 -3.98 -19.83 -4.38
CA LYS A 141 -5.08 -20.47 -3.66
C LYS A 141 -6.42 -19.90 -4.12
N ASP A 142 -7.20 -20.75 -4.80
CA ASP A 142 -8.60 -20.48 -5.11
C ASP A 142 -9.40 -20.35 -3.79
N ARG A 143 -9.51 -19.11 -3.28
CA ARG A 143 -10.20 -18.83 -2.02
C ARG A 143 -11.71 -18.87 -2.24
N ILE A 144 -12.37 -19.89 -1.74
CA ILE A 144 -13.83 -19.94 -1.65
C ILE A 144 -14.24 -19.45 -0.25
N TYR A 145 -15.01 -18.38 -0.19
CA TYR A 145 -15.62 -17.89 1.05
C TYR A 145 -16.97 -18.56 1.22
N ILE A 146 -17.09 -19.40 2.26
CA ILE A 146 -18.33 -20.08 2.61
C ILE A 146 -18.82 -19.52 3.94
N ALA A 147 -20.04 -18.99 3.95
CA ALA A 147 -20.67 -18.39 5.13
C ALA A 147 -22.11 -18.85 5.27
N SER A 148 -22.50 -19.33 6.44
CA SER A 148 -23.92 -19.49 6.73
C SER A 148 -24.57 -18.12 6.90
N LYS A 149 -25.85 -18.02 6.53
CA LYS A 149 -26.63 -16.77 6.55
C LYS A 149 -26.57 -16.02 7.90
N ASN A 150 -26.50 -16.76 9.01
CA ASN A 150 -26.45 -16.20 10.37
C ASN A 150 -25.06 -15.63 10.74
N LYS A 151 -24.01 -16.02 10.02
CA LYS A 151 -22.62 -15.57 10.23
C LYS A 151 -22.26 -14.38 9.35
N ILE A 152 -23.17 -13.96 8.48
CA ILE A 152 -23.00 -12.81 7.60
C ILE A 152 -23.42 -11.55 8.37
N ARG A 153 -22.54 -10.56 8.44
CA ARG A 153 -22.80 -9.29 9.12
C ARG A 153 -22.44 -8.10 8.23
N ASN A 154 -22.96 -6.92 8.60
CA ASN A 154 -22.53 -5.63 8.06
C ASN A 154 -22.46 -5.55 6.53
N LEU A 155 -23.49 -6.01 5.82
CA LEU A 155 -23.60 -5.77 4.38
C LEU A 155 -23.64 -4.25 4.13
N LYS A 156 -22.56 -3.70 3.60
CA LYS A 156 -22.39 -2.26 3.37
C LYS A 156 -22.21 -1.97 1.89
N TRP A 157 -22.97 -1.00 1.42
CA TRP A 157 -22.84 -0.39 0.10
C TRP A 157 -22.44 1.07 0.28
N ILE A 158 -21.31 1.47 -0.31
CA ILE A 158 -20.83 2.86 -0.28
C ILE A 158 -20.79 3.35 -1.73
N PRO A 159 -21.77 4.18 -2.16
CA PRO A 159 -21.82 4.69 -3.53
C PRO A 159 -20.69 5.69 -3.82
N ASP A 160 -20.30 6.50 -2.81
CA ASP A 160 -19.34 7.60 -2.96
C ASP A 160 -17.92 7.22 -2.53
N GLY A 161 -16.92 7.76 -3.23
CA GLY A 161 -15.50 7.72 -2.83
C GLY A 161 -14.76 6.39 -2.99
N ASN A 162 -15.43 5.26 -3.27
CA ASN A 162 -14.74 4.00 -3.65
C ASN A 162 -15.62 2.93 -4.32
N LYS A 163 -16.95 3.15 -4.48
CA LYS A 163 -17.88 2.20 -5.13
C LYS A 163 -17.71 0.76 -4.61
N LYS A 164 -17.65 0.59 -3.29
CA LYS A 164 -17.33 -0.71 -2.64
C LYS A 164 -18.60 -1.36 -2.10
N LEU A 165 -18.79 -2.63 -2.46
CA LEU A 165 -19.74 -3.54 -1.84
C LEU A 165 -18.95 -4.51 -0.99
N SER A 166 -19.18 -4.52 0.32
CA SER A 166 -18.44 -5.39 1.25
C SER A 166 -19.38 -6.10 2.21
N ILE A 167 -18.99 -7.31 2.58
CA ILE A 167 -19.71 -8.16 3.52
C ILE A 167 -18.72 -8.71 4.57
N ASP A 168 -19.13 -8.81 5.83
CA ASP A 168 -18.31 -9.47 6.84
C ASP A 168 -18.69 -10.96 6.88
N ILE A 169 -17.72 -11.82 6.55
CA ILE A 169 -17.83 -13.27 6.58
C ILE A 169 -16.91 -13.80 7.68
N LYS A 170 -17.50 -14.31 8.78
CA LYS A 170 -16.76 -14.64 10.01
C LYS A 170 -16.03 -13.39 10.51
N ASP A 171 -14.70 -13.45 10.67
CA ASP A 171 -13.86 -12.36 11.16
C ASP A 171 -13.16 -11.59 10.02
N LYS A 172 -13.58 -11.82 8.76
CA LYS A 172 -12.96 -11.20 7.57
C LYS A 172 -13.98 -10.38 6.78
N ARG A 173 -13.62 -9.14 6.49
CA ARG A 173 -14.37 -8.28 5.57
C ARG A 173 -13.98 -8.61 4.13
N VAL A 174 -14.96 -9.01 3.32
CA VAL A 174 -14.77 -9.44 1.93
C VAL A 174 -15.45 -8.41 1.01
N GLU A 175 -14.69 -7.87 0.05
CA GLU A 175 -15.24 -7.03 -1.02
C GLU A 175 -15.84 -7.93 -2.11
N ILE A 176 -17.13 -7.74 -2.43
CA ILE A 176 -17.84 -8.49 -3.47
C ILE A 176 -18.00 -7.60 -4.70
N GLY A 177 -17.79 -8.16 -5.89
CA GLY A 177 -18.10 -7.47 -7.13
C GLY A 177 -17.20 -6.28 -7.39
N GLN A 178 -15.93 -6.33 -6.98
CA GLN A 178 -14.98 -5.21 -7.07
C GLN A 178 -14.97 -4.52 -8.46
N PHE A 179 -15.12 -5.30 -9.53
CA PHE A 179 -15.05 -4.84 -10.92
C PHE A 179 -16.41 -4.57 -11.60
N LEU A 180 -17.50 -4.73 -10.85
CA LEU A 180 -18.83 -4.40 -11.35
C LEU A 180 -19.01 -2.88 -11.45
N LYS A 181 -19.81 -2.45 -12.42
CA LYS A 181 -20.28 -1.07 -12.56
C LYS A 181 -21.16 -0.67 -11.37
N LEU A 182 -21.40 0.63 -11.20
CA LEU A 182 -22.17 1.15 -10.07
C LEU A 182 -23.58 0.53 -9.97
N HIS A 183 -24.32 0.50 -11.08
CA HIS A 183 -25.66 -0.07 -11.13
C HIS A 183 -25.66 -1.59 -10.93
N GLU A 184 -24.65 -2.31 -11.42
CA GLU A 184 -24.49 -3.76 -11.18
C GLU A 184 -24.23 -4.06 -9.69
N LYS A 185 -23.40 -3.24 -9.04
CA LYS A 185 -23.13 -3.36 -7.58
C LYS A 185 -24.37 -3.01 -6.75
N GLN A 186 -25.10 -1.98 -7.14
CA GLN A 186 -26.37 -1.62 -6.51
C GLN A 186 -27.38 -2.76 -6.64
N TRP A 187 -27.53 -3.34 -7.84
CA TRP A 187 -28.38 -4.50 -8.06
C TRP A 187 -27.94 -5.68 -7.18
N LEU A 188 -26.65 -6.00 -7.16
CA LEU A 188 -26.10 -7.09 -6.35
C LEU A 188 -26.32 -6.87 -4.84
N TYR A 189 -26.19 -5.63 -4.37
CA TYR A 189 -26.50 -5.26 -3.00
C TYR A 189 -27.98 -5.49 -2.67
N GLN A 190 -28.90 -5.07 -3.55
CA GLN A 190 -30.34 -5.31 -3.33
C GLN A 190 -30.67 -6.79 -3.32
N THR A 191 -30.08 -7.58 -4.23
CA THR A 191 -30.24 -9.03 -4.28
C THR A 191 -29.73 -9.69 -2.99
N LEU A 192 -28.55 -9.30 -2.49
CA LEU A 192 -27.99 -9.80 -1.24
C LEU A 192 -28.83 -9.38 -0.02
N LYS A 193 -29.29 -8.12 0.01
CA LYS A 193 -30.12 -7.59 1.10
C LYS A 193 -31.45 -8.32 1.17
N PHE A 194 -32.11 -8.52 0.01
CA PHE A 194 -33.35 -9.28 -0.09
C PHE A 194 -33.13 -10.73 0.34
N TRP A 195 -32.07 -11.39 -0.13
CA TRP A 195 -31.75 -12.74 0.28
C TRP A 195 -31.53 -12.84 1.80
N LEU A 196 -30.77 -11.92 2.39
CA LEU A 196 -30.53 -11.85 3.85
C LEU A 196 -31.80 -11.58 4.65
N SER A 197 -32.70 -10.71 4.17
CA SER A 197 -33.93 -10.34 4.88
C SER A 197 -34.95 -11.47 4.95
N GLN A 198 -34.78 -12.53 4.17
CA GLN A 198 -35.57 -13.76 4.33
C GLN A 198 -35.17 -14.55 5.60
N LYS A 199 -34.77 -13.89 6.70
CA LYS A 199 -34.52 -14.52 8.01
C LYS A 199 -35.04 -13.68 9.17
N SER A 200 -35.49 -14.42 10.17
CA SER A 200 -36.35 -14.06 11.30
C SER A 200 -35.95 -12.84 12.13
N LEU A 201 -36.99 -12.10 12.51
CA LEU A 201 -37.04 -11.01 13.50
C LEU A 201 -36.37 -11.43 14.82
N VAL A 202 -35.07 -11.18 14.97
CA VAL A 202 -34.42 -11.14 16.29
C VAL A 202 -33.85 -9.74 16.47
N LYS A 203 -34.64 -8.90 17.17
CA LYS A 203 -34.27 -7.55 17.59
C LYS A 203 -33.05 -7.61 18.53
N ARG A 204 -31.98 -6.90 18.20
CA ARG A 204 -30.89 -6.56 19.14
C ARG A 204 -30.92 -5.06 19.42
N ASN A 205 -31.25 -4.72 20.67
CA ASN A 205 -31.10 -3.38 21.23
C ASN A 205 -29.63 -3.17 21.63
N THR A 206 -29.06 -2.02 21.27
CA THR A 206 -27.80 -1.53 21.85
C THR A 206 -28.04 -0.09 22.30
N SER A 207 -28.14 0.12 23.62
CA SER A 207 -28.17 1.45 24.23
C SER A 207 -26.78 1.80 24.76
N HIS A 208 -26.23 2.93 24.34
CA HIS A 208 -25.03 3.51 24.95
C HIS A 208 -25.44 4.26 26.23
N LYS A 209 -24.84 3.89 27.38
CA LYS A 209 -24.97 4.58 28.66
C LYS A 209 -23.90 5.68 28.77
N PRO A 210 -24.21 6.87 29.33
CA PRO A 210 -23.22 7.90 29.62
C PRO A 210 -22.32 7.52 30.81
N LEU A 211 -21.04 7.87 30.75
CA LEU A 211 -19.99 7.53 31.71
C LEU A 211 -19.75 8.64 32.75
N ASN A 212 -19.44 8.22 33.97
CA ASN A 212 -19.39 9.01 35.22
C ASN A 212 -18.13 9.91 35.33
N GLU A 213 -18.26 11.07 35.99
CA GLU A 213 -17.31 12.20 35.95
C GLU A 213 -15.94 12.00 36.65
N ASN A 214 -15.82 11.00 37.53
CA ASN A 214 -14.58 10.68 38.27
C ASN A 214 -13.55 9.85 37.49
N SER A 215 -13.80 9.59 36.20
CA SER A 215 -13.05 8.63 35.38
C SER A 215 -11.81 9.17 34.65
N LEU A 216 -11.43 10.44 34.84
CA LEU A 216 -10.32 11.06 34.09
C LEU A 216 -8.92 10.71 34.60
N ARG A 217 -8.77 9.57 35.28
CA ARG A 217 -7.46 8.95 35.48
C ARG A 217 -6.97 8.42 34.13
N LEU A 218 -5.67 8.53 33.88
CA LEU A 218 -5.05 7.93 32.70
C LEU A 218 -5.37 6.43 32.70
N PRO A 219 -5.72 5.81 31.57
CA PRO A 219 -5.92 4.38 31.50
C PRO A 219 -4.69 3.64 32.04
N SER A 220 -4.88 2.62 32.86
CA SER A 220 -3.79 1.76 33.31
C SER A 220 -3.07 1.19 32.07
N ASN A 221 -1.75 1.31 32.02
CA ASN A 221 -0.89 0.96 30.86
C ASN A 221 -1.01 1.87 29.63
N SER A 222 -1.49 3.11 29.75
CA SER A 222 -1.50 4.02 28.60
C SER A 222 -0.09 4.39 28.14
N SER A 223 0.10 4.48 26.83
CA SER A 223 1.27 5.04 26.16
C SER A 223 1.38 6.57 26.28
N LEU A 224 0.31 7.20 26.77
CA LEU A 224 0.19 8.64 26.96
C LEU A 224 1.04 9.12 28.15
N LYS A 225 1.70 10.26 27.97
CA LYS A 225 2.39 11.01 29.02
C LYS A 225 1.95 12.47 28.97
N ILE A 226 1.57 13.03 30.10
CA ILE A 226 1.15 14.42 30.22
C ILE A 226 2.27 15.20 30.92
N TYR A 227 2.68 16.31 30.31
CA TYR A 227 3.65 17.24 30.88
C TYR A 227 2.99 18.60 31.03
N LYS A 228 3.00 19.15 32.23
CA LYS A 228 2.58 20.54 32.49
C LYS A 228 3.80 21.45 32.35
N GLN A 229 3.74 22.41 31.44
CA GLN A 229 4.80 23.40 31.26
C GLN A 229 4.61 24.57 32.24
N THR A 230 5.69 25.29 32.53
CA THR A 230 5.70 26.45 33.44
C THR A 230 4.78 27.57 32.99
N SER A 231 4.54 27.72 31.68
CA SER A 231 3.60 28.67 31.09
C SER A 231 2.11 28.31 31.30
N GLY A 232 1.80 27.21 31.98
CA GLY A 232 0.44 26.69 32.10
C GLY A 232 -0.01 25.83 30.91
N ASN A 233 0.77 25.77 29.83
CA ASN A 233 0.49 24.92 28.68
C ASN A 233 0.58 23.44 29.06
N ILE A 234 -0.25 22.61 28.43
CA ILE A 234 -0.26 21.16 28.67
C ILE A 234 0.20 20.45 27.41
N ARG A 235 1.26 19.64 27.53
CA ARG A 235 1.77 18.81 26.45
C ARG A 235 1.37 17.36 26.70
N VAL A 236 0.58 16.79 25.81
CA VAL A 236 0.26 15.36 25.81
C VAL A 236 1.12 14.69 24.73
N VAL A 237 1.91 13.71 25.14
CA VAL A 237 2.88 13.00 24.29
C VAL A 237 2.50 11.52 24.28
N TRP A 238 2.51 10.89 23.11
CA TRP A 238 2.39 9.44 23.00
C TRP A 238 3.48 8.88 22.10
N LYS A 239 3.81 7.60 22.34
CA LYS A 239 4.79 6.88 21.56
C LYS A 239 4.10 6.23 20.38
N GLU A 240 4.62 6.45 19.18
CA GLU A 240 4.15 5.72 18.00
C GLU A 240 4.55 4.24 18.12
N PRO A 241 3.76 3.29 17.57
CA PRO A 241 4.06 1.87 17.65
C PRO A 241 5.44 1.63 17.07
N GLU A 242 6.33 1.07 17.88
CA GLU A 242 7.66 0.68 17.43
C GLU A 242 7.58 -0.66 16.72
N ASP A 243 8.30 -0.77 15.61
CA ASP A 243 8.66 -2.08 15.07
C ASP A 243 9.45 -2.84 16.15
N SER A 244 9.33 -4.17 16.18
CA SER A 244 10.12 -4.95 17.12
C SER A 244 11.62 -4.67 16.90
N LEU A 245 12.38 -4.53 17.99
CA LEU A 245 13.80 -4.17 17.92
C LEU A 245 14.58 -5.14 17.03
N LEU A 246 14.26 -6.44 17.11
CA LEU A 246 14.84 -7.47 16.24
C LEU A 246 14.52 -7.23 14.76
N HIS A 247 13.27 -6.91 14.44
CA HIS A 247 12.88 -6.64 13.06
C HIS A 247 13.58 -5.39 12.50
N ARG A 248 13.76 -4.37 13.34
CA ARG A 248 14.50 -3.16 13.00
C ARG A 248 15.98 -3.46 12.74
N ILE A 249 16.64 -4.22 13.62
CA ILE A 249 18.04 -4.65 13.42
C ILE A 249 18.18 -5.44 12.13
N PHE A 250 17.32 -6.44 11.92
CA PHE A 250 17.34 -7.24 10.69
C PHE A 250 17.15 -6.38 9.45
N SER A 251 16.21 -5.43 9.48
CA SER A 251 15.98 -4.50 8.37
C SER A 251 17.18 -3.60 8.12
N ILE A 252 17.82 -3.07 9.17
CA ILE A 252 19.04 -2.26 9.06
C ILE A 252 20.16 -3.07 8.41
N LEU A 253 20.41 -4.30 8.87
CA LEU A 253 21.43 -5.17 8.29
C LEU A 253 21.13 -5.51 6.83
N TRP A 254 19.87 -5.83 6.52
CA TRP A 254 19.43 -6.11 5.16
C TRP A 254 19.62 -4.90 4.24
N PHE A 255 19.17 -3.71 4.64
CA PHE A 255 19.35 -2.49 3.85
C PHE A 255 20.82 -2.09 3.73
N GLY A 256 21.62 -2.23 4.80
CA GLY A 256 23.05 -1.96 4.77
C GLY A 256 23.78 -2.90 3.80
N PHE A 257 23.50 -4.20 3.86
CA PHE A 257 24.04 -5.20 2.93
C PHE A 257 23.62 -4.90 1.48
N TRP A 258 22.32 -4.63 1.28
CA TRP A 258 21.79 -4.28 -0.04
C TRP A 258 22.43 -3.02 -0.61
N LEU A 259 22.66 -1.99 0.22
CA LEU A 259 23.36 -0.77 -0.19
C LEU A 259 24.83 -1.02 -0.53
N GLY A 260 25.52 -1.92 0.19
CA GLY A 260 26.88 -2.34 -0.15
C GLY A 260 26.94 -3.01 -1.52
N GLY A 261 26.07 -3.98 -1.77
CA GLY A 261 25.95 -4.61 -3.09
C GLY A 261 25.51 -3.63 -4.18
N TRP A 262 24.66 -2.68 -3.84
CA TRP A 262 24.24 -1.60 -4.72
C TRP A 262 25.40 -0.69 -5.13
N THR A 263 26.20 -0.20 -4.17
CA THR A 263 27.39 0.64 -4.45
C THR A 263 28.43 -0.10 -5.27
N TRP A 264 28.64 -1.40 -5.00
CA TRP A 264 29.55 -2.22 -5.78
C TRP A 264 29.07 -2.40 -7.22
N GLY A 265 27.78 -2.70 -7.40
CA GLY A 265 27.18 -2.80 -8.73
C GLY A 265 27.24 -1.49 -9.51
N GLU A 266 27.05 -0.35 -8.85
CA GLU A 266 27.18 0.98 -9.49
C GLU A 266 28.63 1.23 -9.93
N TYR A 267 29.61 0.89 -9.09
CA TYR A 267 31.04 0.98 -9.41
C TYR A 267 31.41 0.13 -10.63
N GLU A 268 31.07 -1.16 -10.63
CA GLU A 268 31.37 -2.05 -11.76
C GLU A 268 30.65 -1.61 -13.04
N LEU A 269 29.36 -1.23 -12.95
CA LEU A 269 28.62 -0.78 -14.14
C LEU A 269 29.19 0.52 -14.71
N THR A 270 29.62 1.44 -13.86
CA THR A 270 30.28 2.69 -14.29
C THR A 270 31.63 2.39 -14.94
N LYS A 271 32.41 1.46 -14.36
CA LYS A 271 33.69 1.01 -14.92
C LYS A 271 33.51 0.37 -16.29
N TYR A 272 32.54 -0.53 -16.47
CA TYR A 272 32.21 -1.11 -17.78
C TYR A 272 31.75 -0.06 -18.80
N LEU A 273 30.93 0.90 -18.38
CA LEU A 273 30.48 1.99 -19.24
C LEU A 273 31.67 2.88 -19.68
N LEU A 274 32.59 3.20 -18.76
CA LEU A 274 33.80 3.95 -19.06
C LEU A 274 34.77 3.19 -19.98
N GLN A 275 34.88 1.87 -19.84
CA GLN A 275 35.72 1.04 -20.69
C GLN A 275 35.14 0.83 -22.10
N SER A 276 33.82 0.80 -22.24
CA SER A 276 33.15 0.64 -23.54
C SER A 276 33.02 1.95 -24.32
N THR A 277 33.08 3.11 -23.65
CA THR A 277 32.94 4.43 -24.30
C THR A 277 34.05 4.74 -25.33
N PRO A 278 35.36 4.51 -25.07
CA PRO A 278 36.43 4.75 -26.03
C PRO A 278 36.32 3.89 -27.30
N GLN A 279 35.88 2.63 -27.16
CA GLN A 279 35.65 1.74 -28.31
C GLN A 279 34.55 2.28 -29.23
N LEU A 280 33.62 3.06 -28.67
CA LEU A 280 32.52 3.68 -29.40
C LEU A 280 32.94 4.97 -30.11
N LEU A 281 33.93 5.68 -29.58
CA LEU A 281 34.46 6.93 -30.15
C LEU A 281 35.57 6.67 -31.18
N ASN A 282 36.25 5.53 -31.12
CA ASN A 282 37.24 5.12 -32.12
C ASN A 282 36.54 4.55 -33.38
N PHE A 283 36.06 5.46 -34.24
CA PHE A 283 35.44 5.14 -35.53
C PHE A 283 36.36 4.37 -36.49
N GLU A 284 37.68 4.43 -36.32
CA GLU A 284 38.64 3.72 -37.18
C GLU A 284 38.49 2.20 -37.14
N ASN A 285 38.04 1.63 -36.01
CA ASN A 285 37.84 0.17 -35.90
C ASN A 285 36.49 -0.29 -36.51
N TRP A 286 35.61 0.63 -36.92
CA TRP A 286 34.28 0.29 -37.45
C TRP A 286 34.32 -0.05 -38.94
N SER A 287 35.36 0.36 -39.67
CA SER A 287 35.52 0.04 -41.08
C SER A 287 35.86 -1.42 -41.35
N GLU A 288 36.33 -2.17 -40.35
CA GLU A 288 36.67 -3.60 -40.49
C GLU A 288 35.44 -4.51 -40.37
N PHE A 289 34.31 -4.02 -39.85
CA PHE A 289 33.09 -4.80 -39.74
C PHE A 289 32.21 -4.64 -40.98
N SER A 290 31.86 -5.76 -41.61
CA SER A 290 31.13 -5.81 -42.89
C SER A 290 29.66 -5.36 -42.84
N ALA A 291 29.14 -4.91 -41.69
CA ALA A 291 27.76 -4.43 -41.55
C ALA A 291 27.60 -3.35 -40.45
N PRO A 292 28.20 -2.15 -40.61
CA PRO A 292 28.11 -1.08 -39.62
C PRO A 292 26.66 -0.64 -39.36
N VAL A 293 25.78 -0.80 -40.36
CA VAL A 293 24.34 -0.47 -40.27
C VAL A 293 23.61 -1.28 -39.20
N VAL A 294 24.03 -2.52 -38.92
CA VAL A 294 23.37 -3.38 -37.92
C VAL A 294 24.02 -3.24 -36.54
N GLN A 295 25.33 -3.00 -36.49
CA GLN A 295 26.06 -2.91 -35.22
C GLN A 295 25.83 -1.58 -34.50
N ILE A 296 25.77 -0.44 -35.22
CA ILE A 296 25.57 0.88 -34.60
C ILE A 296 24.29 0.91 -33.73
N PRO A 297 23.11 0.45 -34.20
CA PRO A 297 21.90 0.42 -33.38
C PRO A 297 22.01 -0.51 -32.17
N ILE A 298 22.68 -1.65 -32.29
CA ILE A 298 22.86 -2.61 -31.19
C ILE A 298 23.73 -1.99 -30.09
N TYR A 299 24.86 -1.38 -30.45
CA TYR A 299 25.73 -0.72 -29.49
C TYR A 299 25.07 0.49 -28.84
N LEU A 300 24.40 1.34 -29.63
CA LEU A 300 23.63 2.46 -29.09
C LEU A 300 22.55 1.97 -28.11
N PHE A 301 21.88 0.86 -28.43
CA PHE A 301 20.92 0.23 -27.55
C PHE A 301 21.55 -0.26 -26.24
N VAL A 302 22.70 -0.93 -26.30
CA VAL A 302 23.44 -1.41 -25.11
C VAL A 302 23.84 -0.23 -24.21
N VAL A 303 24.40 0.84 -24.77
CA VAL A 303 24.79 2.02 -23.98
C VAL A 303 23.57 2.71 -23.38
N CYS A 304 22.51 2.95 -24.18
CA CYS A 304 21.27 3.53 -23.67
C CYS A 304 20.67 2.66 -22.55
N PHE A 305 20.69 1.34 -22.72
CA PHE A 305 20.22 0.39 -21.70
C PHE A 305 21.07 0.50 -20.43
N GLN A 306 22.40 0.52 -20.52
CA GLN A 306 23.29 0.66 -19.37
C GLN A 306 23.07 1.99 -18.64
N VAL A 307 22.95 3.11 -19.36
CA VAL A 307 22.67 4.42 -18.76
C VAL A 307 21.31 4.41 -18.05
N LEU A 308 20.26 3.92 -18.71
CA LEU A 308 18.93 3.83 -18.09
C LEU A 308 18.95 2.89 -16.88
N PHE A 309 19.64 1.76 -17.00
CA PHE A 309 19.83 0.80 -15.92
C PHE A 309 20.54 1.44 -14.73
N LEU A 310 21.62 2.20 -14.96
CA LEU A 310 22.33 2.96 -13.95
C LEU A 310 21.39 3.95 -13.26
N VAL A 311 20.62 4.75 -14.01
CA VAL A 311 19.66 5.71 -13.43
C VAL A 311 18.62 5.01 -12.55
N PHE A 312 18.06 3.89 -13.00
CA PHE A 312 17.11 3.10 -12.20
C PHE A 312 17.78 2.46 -10.98
N TRP A 313 18.98 1.92 -11.15
CA TRP A 313 19.80 1.36 -10.08
C TRP A 313 20.03 2.44 -9.02
N THR A 314 20.57 3.60 -9.39
CA THR A 314 20.84 4.74 -8.49
C THR A 314 19.60 5.27 -7.80
N THR A 315 18.48 5.35 -8.50
CA THR A 315 17.21 5.72 -7.85
C THR A 315 16.82 4.69 -6.77
N GLY A 316 17.02 3.40 -7.02
CA GLY A 316 16.83 2.35 -6.02
C GLY A 316 17.77 2.49 -4.82
N GLY A 317 19.05 2.76 -5.07
CA GLY A 317 20.08 3.09 -4.08
C GLY A 317 19.65 4.18 -3.10
N VAL A 318 19.29 5.33 -3.66
CA VAL A 318 18.85 6.51 -2.88
C VAL A 318 17.62 6.18 -2.04
N LEU A 319 16.63 5.46 -2.60
CA LEU A 319 15.42 5.09 -1.85
C LEU A 319 15.73 4.11 -0.70
N ALA A 320 16.60 3.13 -0.93
CA ALA A 320 17.06 2.21 0.11
C ALA A 320 17.84 2.95 1.21
N PHE A 321 18.69 3.91 0.85
CA PHE A 321 19.42 4.76 1.78
C PHE A 321 18.49 5.62 2.64
N ILE A 322 17.46 6.23 2.05
CA ILE A 322 16.42 6.96 2.79
C ILE A 322 15.67 6.00 3.75
N GLY A 323 15.40 4.76 3.31
CA GLY A 323 14.81 3.71 4.14
C GLY A 323 15.71 3.35 5.33
N LEU A 324 17.01 3.18 5.10
CA LEU A 324 18.00 2.90 6.14
C LEU A 324 18.08 4.04 7.15
N ILE A 325 18.17 5.30 6.70
CA ILE A 325 18.19 6.46 7.61
C ILE A 325 16.91 6.48 8.46
N ARG A 326 15.74 6.22 7.88
CA ARG A 326 14.48 6.13 8.64
C ARG A 326 14.51 5.06 9.70
N LEU A 327 15.03 3.88 9.37
CA LEU A 327 15.20 2.79 10.34
C LEU A 327 16.18 3.18 11.43
N LEU A 328 17.30 3.84 11.12
CA LEU A 328 18.27 4.30 12.13
C LEU A 328 17.70 5.39 13.03
N LEU A 329 16.90 6.30 12.47
CA LEU A 329 16.27 7.40 13.21
C LEU A 329 15.11 6.95 14.11
N GLY A 330 14.53 5.77 13.86
CA GLY A 330 13.46 5.17 14.66
C GLY A 330 12.13 5.93 14.58
N THR A 331 11.14 5.45 15.33
CA THR A 331 9.87 6.16 15.48
C THR A 331 10.05 7.32 16.45
N SER A 332 9.42 8.45 16.13
CA SER A 332 9.45 9.61 17.04
C SER A 332 8.11 9.74 17.75
N ARG A 333 8.10 10.40 18.90
CA ARG A 333 6.88 10.61 19.68
C ARG A 333 6.01 11.67 19.01
N SER A 334 4.74 11.36 18.83
CA SER A 334 3.71 12.35 18.53
C SER A 334 3.37 13.13 19.78
N TRP A 335 3.01 14.39 19.61
CA TRP A 335 2.53 15.19 20.73
C TRP A 335 1.59 16.30 20.29
N ILE A 336 0.72 16.67 21.21
CA ILE A 336 -0.14 17.84 21.10
C ILE A 336 0.13 18.75 22.31
N LEU A 337 0.38 20.02 22.04
CA LEU A 337 0.53 21.07 23.02
C LEU A 337 -0.74 21.92 23.00
N LEU A 338 -1.48 21.86 24.11
CA LEU A 338 -2.67 22.66 24.35
C LEU A 338 -2.21 23.95 25.03
N GLY A 339 -1.98 24.99 24.22
CA GLY A 339 -1.65 26.33 24.70
C GLY A 339 -2.88 27.16 25.04
N ASN A 340 -2.68 28.41 25.48
CA ASN A 340 -3.79 29.33 25.78
C ASN A 340 -4.53 29.82 24.52
N HIS A 341 -3.79 30.17 23.47
CA HIS A 341 -4.36 30.72 22.21
C HIS A 341 -4.21 29.78 21.01
N GLU A 342 -3.26 28.86 21.06
CA GLU A 342 -2.99 27.93 19.96
C GLU A 342 -2.87 26.48 20.45
N ILE A 343 -3.22 25.56 19.56
CA ILE A 343 -2.95 24.13 19.66
C ILE A 343 -1.81 23.82 18.70
N GLN A 344 -0.68 23.34 19.23
CA GLN A 344 0.40 22.86 18.38
C GLN A 344 0.36 21.33 18.32
N TYR A 345 0.34 20.76 17.12
CA TYR A 345 0.33 19.32 16.92
C TYR A 345 1.54 18.91 16.07
N LYS A 346 2.35 18.00 16.60
CA LYS A 346 3.45 17.38 15.85
C LYS A 346 3.21 15.89 15.74
N ILE A 347 3.06 15.44 14.51
CA ILE A 347 2.97 14.02 14.18
C ILE A 347 4.39 13.43 14.27
N GLY A 348 4.52 12.33 14.99
CA GLY A 348 5.72 11.52 15.07
C GLY A 348 6.06 10.85 13.74
N ARG A 349 7.27 10.31 13.62
CA ARG A 349 7.67 9.52 12.46
C ARG A 349 6.94 8.18 12.54
N GLU A 350 6.16 7.89 11.51
CA GLU A 350 5.54 6.58 11.29
C GLU A 350 6.63 5.52 11.09
N PRO A 351 6.42 4.26 11.52
CA PRO A 351 7.36 3.18 11.29
C PRO A 351 7.61 2.95 9.79
N CYS A 352 8.83 2.54 9.44
CA CYS A 352 9.28 2.54 8.04
C CYS A 352 8.46 1.59 7.13
N LEU A 353 7.80 0.60 7.72
CA LEU A 353 7.05 -0.44 7.01
C LEU A 353 5.54 -0.25 7.06
N SER A 354 5.03 0.76 7.79
CA SER A 354 3.62 1.10 7.66
C SER A 354 3.41 1.80 6.32
N LEU A 355 2.95 1.03 5.32
CA LEU A 355 2.39 1.60 4.10
C LEU A 355 1.38 2.68 4.51
N PRO A 356 1.46 3.90 3.96
CA PRO A 356 0.54 4.97 4.33
C PRO A 356 -0.88 4.45 4.13
N ASP A 357 -1.67 4.45 5.21
CA ASP A 357 -3.07 4.02 5.18
C ASP A 357 -3.84 5.02 4.29
N LYS A 358 -3.89 4.73 3.00
CA LYS A 358 -4.49 5.59 1.97
C LYS A 358 -5.97 5.81 2.21
N SER A 359 -6.61 5.04 3.09
CA SER A 359 -7.98 5.35 3.49
C SER A 359 -8.11 6.67 4.23
N ASN A 360 -7.05 7.16 4.87
CA ASN A 360 -7.02 8.50 5.46
C ASN A 360 -6.58 9.56 4.43
N GLN A 361 -5.74 9.20 3.45
CA GLN A 361 -5.28 10.15 2.42
C GLN A 361 -6.31 10.40 1.31
N SER A 362 -7.15 9.42 0.95
CA SER A 362 -8.17 9.61 -0.10
C SER A 362 -9.28 10.57 0.33
N GLU A 363 -9.71 10.51 1.59
CA GLU A 363 -10.70 11.45 2.15
C GLU A 363 -10.13 12.87 2.27
N LEU A 364 -8.85 13.02 2.65
CA LEU A 364 -8.19 14.33 2.64
C LEU A 364 -7.98 14.87 1.22
N SER A 365 -7.64 14.02 0.24
CA SER A 365 -7.27 14.46 -1.09
C SER A 365 -8.45 14.94 -1.94
N GLU A 366 -9.65 14.43 -1.72
CA GLU A 366 -10.80 14.75 -2.59
C GLU A 366 -11.45 16.09 -2.20
N HIS A 367 -11.43 16.45 -0.92
CA HIS A 367 -11.99 17.73 -0.44
C HIS A 367 -11.00 18.91 -0.55
N ASN A 368 -9.68 18.65 -0.49
CA ASN A 368 -8.67 19.71 -0.52
C ASN A 368 -8.16 20.09 -1.93
N LYS A 369 -8.63 19.41 -2.98
CA LYS A 369 -8.20 19.72 -4.37
C LYS A 369 -8.63 21.11 -4.86
N ASN A 370 -9.69 21.69 -4.28
CA ASN A 370 -10.27 22.94 -4.78
C ASN A 370 -9.74 24.20 -4.07
N HIS A 371 -9.11 24.10 -2.89
CA HIS A 371 -8.67 25.27 -2.11
C HIS A 371 -7.15 25.45 -1.95
N LEU A 372 -6.32 24.48 -2.37
CA LEU A 372 -4.88 24.44 -2.09
C LEU A 372 -3.96 24.56 -3.32
N GLY A 373 -4.43 25.18 -4.41
CA GLY A 373 -3.68 25.31 -5.67
C GLY A 373 -2.33 26.03 -5.56
N ILE A 374 -2.10 26.82 -4.51
CA ILE A 374 -0.87 27.60 -4.33
C ILE A 374 0.06 27.00 -3.25
N VAL A 375 -0.49 26.43 -2.17
CA VAL A 375 0.31 25.77 -1.11
C VAL A 375 0.73 24.34 -1.50
N SER A 376 -0.04 23.64 -2.35
CA SER A 376 0.29 22.27 -2.80
C SER A 376 1.52 22.20 -3.71
N LYS A 377 1.83 23.27 -4.46
CA LYS A 377 3.06 23.34 -5.28
C LYS A 377 4.33 23.40 -4.42
N TYR A 378 4.29 24.09 -3.27
CA TYR A 378 5.42 24.14 -2.33
C TYR A 378 5.55 22.86 -1.49
N PHE A 379 4.45 22.20 -1.15
CA PHE A 379 4.47 20.91 -0.46
C PHE A 379 4.94 19.75 -1.36
N SER A 380 4.63 19.76 -2.66
CA SER A 380 5.07 18.73 -3.62
C SER A 380 6.59 18.50 -3.62
N ARG A 381 7.40 19.57 -3.57
CA ARG A 381 8.87 19.45 -3.50
C ARG A 381 9.42 19.05 -2.14
N ARG A 382 8.65 19.13 -1.04
CA ARG A 382 9.11 18.71 0.31
C ARG A 382 8.61 17.33 0.73
N GLN A 383 7.65 16.74 0.02
CA GLN A 383 7.13 15.41 0.32
C GLN A 383 8.21 14.31 0.31
N TRP A 384 9.27 14.45 -0.48
CA TRP A 384 10.39 13.49 -0.47
C TRP A 384 11.33 13.69 0.74
N LEU A 385 11.29 14.85 1.40
CA LEU A 385 12.06 15.15 2.62
C LEU A 385 11.28 14.84 3.91
N GLU A 386 9.95 14.82 3.87
CA GLU A 386 9.11 14.35 4.98
C GLU A 386 9.58 13.00 5.58
N PRO A 387 10.01 12.01 4.76
CA PRO A 387 10.76 10.85 5.21
C PRO A 387 11.84 11.08 6.27
N LEU A 388 12.65 12.12 6.10
CA LEU A 388 13.86 12.39 6.88
C LEU A 388 13.55 13.37 8.01
N LEU A 389 12.88 14.48 7.67
CA LEU A 389 12.62 15.60 8.56
C LEU A 389 11.37 15.39 9.43
N GLY A 390 10.52 14.43 9.09
CA GLY A 390 9.20 14.26 9.69
C GLY A 390 8.19 15.28 9.17
N LYS A 391 6.94 15.15 9.62
CA LYS A 391 5.89 16.12 9.27
C LYS A 391 6.14 17.45 9.99
N PRO A 392 5.87 18.60 9.36
CA PRO A 392 6.03 19.90 9.99
C PRO A 392 5.11 20.05 11.21
N LEU A 393 5.51 20.90 12.14
CA LEU A 393 4.66 21.28 13.28
C LEU A 393 3.41 22.01 12.76
N MET A 394 2.24 21.48 13.06
CA MET A 394 0.97 22.16 12.79
C MET A 394 0.66 23.10 13.95
N ARG A 395 0.41 24.37 13.67
CA ARG A 395 -0.10 25.34 14.64
C ARG A 395 -1.51 25.70 14.25
N ILE A 396 -2.45 25.50 15.15
CA ILE A 396 -3.89 25.69 14.94
C ILE A 396 -4.32 26.76 15.94
N SER A 397 -4.85 27.89 15.46
CA SER A 397 -5.46 28.87 16.36
C SER A 397 -6.71 28.27 16.99
N LYS A 398 -6.95 28.51 18.28
CA LYS A 398 -8.19 28.04 18.91
C LYS A 398 -9.44 28.63 18.24
N ASP A 399 -9.34 29.84 17.71
CA ASP A 399 -10.47 30.51 17.03
C ASP A 399 -10.84 29.81 15.71
N SER A 400 -9.88 29.16 15.06
CA SER A 400 -10.10 28.35 13.85
C SER A 400 -10.65 26.94 14.12
N LEU A 401 -10.68 26.51 15.39
CA LEU A 401 -11.12 25.18 15.77
C LEU A 401 -12.65 25.12 15.83
N CYS A 402 -13.28 24.56 14.80
CA CYS A 402 -14.74 24.45 14.72
C CYS A 402 -15.30 23.39 15.69
N SER A 403 -14.69 22.21 15.74
CA SER A 403 -15.11 21.15 16.68
C SER A 403 -14.07 20.03 16.81
N LEU A 404 -14.19 19.27 17.91
CA LEU A 404 -13.50 18.00 18.10
C LEU A 404 -14.52 16.88 17.92
N LYS A 405 -14.24 15.89 17.08
CA LYS A 405 -15.14 14.76 16.83
C LYS A 405 -14.45 13.42 17.05
N LEU A 406 -15.23 12.48 17.55
CA LEU A 406 -14.86 11.07 17.69
C LEU A 406 -15.72 10.27 16.72
N GLU A 407 -15.15 9.84 15.60
CA GLU A 407 -15.86 9.11 14.56
C GLU A 407 -15.45 7.63 14.55
N ASN A 408 -16.42 6.71 14.55
CA ASN A 408 -16.15 5.30 14.34
C ASN A 408 -16.20 4.99 12.82
N SER A 409 -15.03 4.92 12.18
CA SER A 409 -14.91 4.60 10.76
C SER A 409 -14.27 3.24 10.58
N LYS A 410 -14.99 2.34 9.89
CA LYS A 410 -14.54 0.96 9.60
C LYS A 410 -14.22 0.12 10.84
N GLY A 411 -14.92 0.36 11.96
CA GLY A 411 -14.69 -0.37 13.21
C GLY A 411 -13.39 0.04 13.90
N LYS A 412 -12.87 1.24 13.59
CA LYS A 412 -11.77 1.87 14.30
C LYS A 412 -12.21 3.27 14.70
N LEU A 413 -12.06 3.57 15.98
CA LEU A 413 -12.27 4.90 16.51
C LEU A 413 -11.20 5.88 15.99
N ARG A 414 -11.64 7.03 15.47
CA ARG A 414 -10.80 8.12 14.94
C ARG A 414 -11.10 9.42 15.69
N LEU A 415 -10.05 10.04 16.22
CA LEU A 415 -10.13 11.37 16.81
C LEU A 415 -9.79 12.41 15.74
N ILE A 416 -10.72 13.31 15.45
CA ILE A 416 -10.62 14.28 14.35
C ILE A 416 -10.78 15.69 14.91
N LEU A 417 -9.80 16.56 14.61
CA LEU A 417 -9.92 18.01 14.77
C LEU A 417 -10.54 18.60 13.50
N LEU A 418 -11.62 19.35 13.63
CA LEU A 418 -12.21 20.13 12.53
C LEU A 418 -11.72 21.58 12.64
N VAL A 419 -10.90 22.00 11.68
CA VAL A 419 -10.27 23.34 11.62
C VAL A 419 -10.58 23.94 10.26
N ASP A 420 -11.27 25.08 10.20
CA ASP A 420 -11.64 25.75 8.94
C ASP A 420 -12.23 24.80 7.88
N ASN A 421 -13.17 23.94 8.29
CA ASN A 421 -13.78 22.86 7.48
C ASN A 421 -12.82 21.73 7.03
N GLN A 422 -11.56 21.72 7.48
CA GLN A 422 -10.61 20.63 7.25
C GLN A 422 -10.67 19.61 8.38
N ARG A 423 -10.68 18.32 8.01
CA ARG A 423 -10.62 17.18 8.95
C ARG A 423 -9.16 16.79 9.17
N ILE A 424 -8.64 17.00 10.37
CA ILE A 424 -7.28 16.62 10.75
C ILE A 424 -7.35 15.43 11.72
N PRO A 425 -7.04 14.20 11.27
CA PRO A 425 -6.97 13.06 12.18
C PRO A 425 -5.77 13.20 13.12
N ILE A 426 -6.01 13.05 14.42
CA ILE A 426 -4.97 13.06 15.45
C ILE A 426 -4.93 11.72 16.18
N ALA A 427 -3.77 11.43 16.79
CA ALA A 427 -3.60 10.25 17.64
C ALA A 427 -4.01 8.93 16.95
N THR A 428 -3.65 8.76 15.68
CA THR A 428 -4.10 7.65 14.82
C THR A 428 -3.78 6.28 15.40
N HIS A 429 -2.66 6.16 16.13
CA HIS A 429 -2.15 4.92 16.67
C HIS A 429 -2.49 4.66 18.15
N LEU A 430 -3.17 5.60 18.82
CA LEU A 430 -3.70 5.34 20.17
C LEU A 430 -4.78 4.25 20.13
N SER A 431 -4.87 3.48 21.21
CA SER A 431 -5.98 2.56 21.44
C SER A 431 -7.32 3.30 21.49
N GLU A 432 -8.44 2.59 21.30
CA GLU A 432 -9.78 3.23 21.33
C GLU A 432 -10.05 3.89 22.68
N VAL A 433 -9.65 3.25 23.78
CA VAL A 433 -9.77 3.78 25.14
C VAL A 433 -8.92 5.05 25.33
N GLU A 434 -7.68 5.06 24.82
CA GLU A 434 -6.82 6.25 24.89
C GLU A 434 -7.33 7.40 24.00
N LYS A 435 -7.94 7.09 22.85
CA LYS A 435 -8.57 8.11 21.97
C LYS A 435 -9.81 8.71 22.62
N GLU A 436 -10.67 7.90 23.23
CA GLU A 436 -11.81 8.36 24.02
C GLU A 436 -11.34 9.23 25.18
N TRP A 437 -10.32 8.79 25.92
CA TRP A 437 -9.74 9.57 27.01
C TRP A 437 -9.17 10.90 26.51
N LEU A 438 -8.39 10.90 25.43
CA LEU A 438 -7.79 12.11 24.86
C LEU A 438 -8.86 13.07 24.33
N TYR A 439 -9.93 12.54 23.72
CA TYR A 439 -11.10 13.31 23.31
C TYR A 439 -11.72 14.05 24.49
N GLN A 440 -12.04 13.33 25.57
CA GLN A 440 -12.65 13.91 26.78
C GLN A 440 -11.70 14.94 27.44
N PHE A 441 -10.40 14.63 27.49
CA PHE A 441 -9.39 15.52 28.03
C PHE A 441 -9.30 16.83 27.25
N MET A 442 -9.21 16.75 25.92
CA MET A 442 -9.14 17.92 25.05
C MET A 442 -10.45 18.71 25.07
N TYR A 443 -11.60 18.04 25.05
CA TYR A 443 -12.91 18.69 25.10
C TYR A 443 -13.05 19.57 26.36
N ARG A 444 -12.68 19.02 27.53
CA ARG A 444 -12.67 19.78 28.80
C ARG A 444 -11.66 20.92 28.80
N LYS A 445 -10.46 20.71 28.27
CA LYS A 445 -9.38 21.72 28.31
C LYS A 445 -9.56 22.85 27.33
N LEU A 446 -10.14 22.57 26.17
CA LEU A 446 -10.38 23.58 25.16
C LEU A 446 -11.59 24.45 25.48
N ARG A 447 -12.42 24.04 26.47
CA ARG A 447 -13.72 24.68 26.76
C ARG A 447 -14.44 24.94 25.45
N LEU A 448 -14.52 23.92 24.59
CA LEU A 448 -15.31 24.00 23.37
C LEU A 448 -16.76 24.13 23.84
N ASN A 449 -17.19 25.39 23.92
CA ASN A 449 -18.45 25.96 24.39
C ASN A 449 -19.67 25.04 24.25
N GLN A 450 -20.62 24.95 25.20
CA GLN A 450 -21.00 25.89 26.27
C GLN A 450 -20.91 27.37 25.93
#